data_AF-A0AAE2YAC4-F1
#
_entry.id   AF-A0AAE2YAC4-F1
#
_cell.length_a   1.000
_cell.length_b   1.000
_cell.length_c   1.000
_cell.angle_alpha   90.00
_cell.angle_beta   90.00
_cell.angle_gamma   90.00
#
_symmetry.space_group_name_H-M   'P 1'
#
loop_
_entity.id
_entity.type
_entity.pdbx_description
1 polymer ?
#
loop_
_entity_poly.entity_id
_entity_poly.type
_entity_poly.pdbx_seq_one_letter_code
_entity_poly.pdbx_strand_id
1 'polypeptide(L)' 'MKSLQGNLAVDTSAWIEYFLGTELGRRLDGYLSSSQPKKVFVSLLTLTEIYYVLCRAVGDVQSSNSHPHFRL' A
#
# COMPACT_ATOMS: atom_id res chain seq x y z
N MET A 1 11.77 12.09 19.77
CA MET A 1 10.65 11.42 19.08
C MET A 1 10.77 9.93 19.35
N LYS A 2 9.68 9.25 19.75
CA LYS A 2 9.71 7.80 19.98
C LYS A 2 9.67 7.08 18.63
N SER A 3 10.71 6.35 18.28
CA SER A 3 10.73 5.50 17.08
C SER A 3 9.82 4.29 17.31
N LEU A 4 8.97 3.95 16.34
CA LEU A 4 8.24 2.68 16.34
C LEU A 4 9.27 1.53 16.34
N GLN A 5 9.09 0.55 17.23
CA GLN A 5 9.93 -0.64 17.38
C GLN A 5 9.04 -1.87 17.60
N GLY A 6 9.51 -3.05 17.15
CA GLY A 6 8.82 -4.34 17.37
C GLY A 6 8.17 -4.94 16.12
N ASN A 7 7.26 -5.91 16.36
CA ASN A 7 6.45 -6.53 15.32
C ASN A 7 5.39 -5.54 14.83
N LEU A 8 5.29 -5.35 13.52
CA LEU A 8 4.34 -4.42 12.92
C LEU A 8 3.34 -5.17 12.06
N ALA A 9 2.06 -5.06 12.40
CA ALA A 9 0.98 -5.32 11.47
C ALA A 9 0.59 -4.00 10.83
N VAL A 10 0.60 -3.95 9.50
CA VAL A 10 0.29 -2.74 8.74
C VAL A 10 -1.06 -2.94 8.06
N ASP A 11 -1.98 -2.02 8.33
CA ASP A 11 -3.29 -2.00 7.70
C ASP A 11 -3.21 -1.69 6.19
N THR A 12 -4.20 -2.15 5.43
CA THR A 12 -4.32 -1.93 3.98
C THR A 12 -4.16 -0.46 3.60
N SER A 13 -4.79 0.46 4.34
CA SER A 13 -4.74 1.89 4.04
C SER A 13 -3.31 2.45 4.03
N ALA A 14 -2.48 2.06 5.00
CA ALA A 14 -1.09 2.50 5.08
C ALA A 14 -0.24 1.94 3.92
N TRP A 15 -0.53 0.71 3.46
CA TRP A 15 0.11 0.16 2.26
C TRP A 15 -0.27 0.91 1.00
N ILE A 16 -1.54 1.29 0.84
CA ILE A 16 -2.00 2.08 -0.31
C ILE A 16 -1.23 3.41 -0.37
N GLU A 17 -1.18 4.14 0.75
CA GLU A 17 -0.42 5.40 0.85
C GLU A 17 1.06 5.21 0.49
N TYR A 18 1.67 4.10 0.95
CA TYR A 18 3.04 3.73 0.63
C TYR A 18 3.24 3.47 -0.88
N PHE A 19 2.39 2.66 -1.51
CA PHE A 19 2.49 2.35 -2.93
C PHE A 19 2.18 3.55 -3.83
N LEU A 20 1.32 4.47 -3.37
CA LEU A 20 1.02 5.72 -4.08
C LEU A 20 2.08 6.81 -3.86
N GLY A 21 3.07 6.58 -3.00
CA GLY A 21 4.18 7.53 -2.77
C GLY A 21 3.76 8.82 -2.08
N THR A 22 2.68 8.80 -1.29
CA THR A 22 2.19 10.00 -0.60
C THR A 22 3.15 10.44 0.51
N GLU A 23 2.94 11.64 1.07
CA GLU A 23 3.72 12.11 2.23
C GLU A 23 3.55 11.18 3.45
N LEU A 24 2.35 10.65 3.67
CA LEU A 24 2.07 9.69 4.73
C LEU A 24 2.76 8.35 4.46
N GLY A 25 2.71 7.86 3.22
CA GLY A 25 3.39 6.64 2.79
C GLY A 25 4.90 6.67 3.00
N ARG A 26 5.54 7.83 2.78
CA ARG A 26 6.99 8.02 3.02
C ARG A 26 7.40 7.84 4.49
N ARG A 27 6.48 8.00 5.45
CA ARG A 27 6.78 7.68 6.86
C ARG A 27 6.90 6.18 7.10
N LEU A 28 6.13 5.37 6.37
CA LEU A 28 6.25 3.91 6.41
C LEU A 28 7.56 3.46 5.77
N ASP A 29 7.99 4.08 4.67
CA ASP A 29 9.29 3.81 4.04
C ASP A 29 10.44 3.98 5.04
N GLY A 30 10.51 5.13 5.72
CA GLY A 30 11.54 5.35 6.76
C GLY A 30 11.49 4.34 7.92
N TYR A 31 10.31 3.77 8.22
CA TYR A 31 10.21 2.67 9.18
C TYR A 31 10.79 1.37 8.63
N LEU A 32 10.47 1.02 7.39
CA LEU A 32 10.88 -0.22 6.72
C LEU A 32 12.38 -0.22 6.39
N SER A 33 12.97 0.92 6.01
CA SER A 33 14.39 1.06 5.67
C SER A 33 15.32 1.17 6.89
N SER A 34 14.80 1.13 8.11
CA SER A 34 15.64 1.29 9.31
C SER A 34 16.61 0.11 9.49
N SER A 35 17.80 0.36 10.03
CA SER A 35 18.87 -0.63 10.19
C SER A 35 18.58 -1.80 11.14
N GLN A 36 17.51 -1.72 11.94
CA GLN A 36 17.11 -2.83 12.81
C GLN A 36 16.16 -3.78 12.06
N PRO A 37 16.34 -5.11 12.17
CA PRO A 37 15.44 -6.07 11.54
C PRO A 37 14.04 -5.97 12.17
N LYS A 38 13.05 -5.65 11.36
CA LYS A 38 11.65 -5.53 11.79
C LYS A 38 10.81 -6.63 11.15
N LYS A 39 9.99 -7.29 11.97
CA LYS A 39 9.03 -8.26 11.46
C LYS A 39 7.77 -7.53 11.07
N VAL A 40 7.50 -7.50 9.77
CA VAL A 40 6.26 -6.97 9.22
C VAL A 40 5.33 -8.13 8.91
N PHE A 41 4.13 -8.08 9.45
CA PHE A 41 3.09 -9.07 9.25
C PHE A 41 2.02 -8.48 8.35
N VAL A 42 1.66 -9.26 7.35
CA VAL A 42 0.61 -8.95 6.40
C VAL A 42 -0.28 -10.19 6.29
N SER A 43 -1.58 -10.00 6.49
CA SER A 43 -2.55 -11.07 6.31
C SER A 43 -2.87 -11.26 4.83
N LEU A 44 -3.38 -12.45 4.47
CA LEU A 44 -3.86 -12.69 3.11
C LEU A 44 -5.04 -11.77 2.73
N LEU A 45 -5.88 -11.41 3.71
CA LEU A 45 -6.98 -10.45 3.52
C LEU A 45 -6.43 -9.07 3.15
N THR A 46 -5.44 -8.58 3.90
CA THR A 46 -4.74 -7.32 3.63
C THR A 46 -4.12 -7.30 2.23
N LEU A 47 -3.46 -8.39 1.80
CA LEU A 47 -2.93 -8.50 0.43
C LEU A 47 -4.03 -8.41 -0.64
N THR A 48 -5.16 -9.06 -0.39
CA THR A 48 -6.29 -9.08 -1.33
C THR A 48 -6.90 -7.68 -1.46
N GLU A 49 -7.04 -6.96 -0.36
CA GLU A 49 -7.54 -5.59 -0.36
C GLU A 49 -6.58 -4.63 -1.08
N ILE A 50 -5.26 -4.71 -0.80
CA ILE A 50 -4.25 -3.93 -1.50
C ILE A 50 -4.36 -4.15 -3.01
N TYR A 51 -4.40 -5.42 -3.43
CA TYR A 51 -4.50 -5.77 -4.84
C TYR A 51 -5.78 -5.21 -5.47
N TYR A 52 -6.94 -5.41 -4.83
CA TYR A 52 -8.22 -4.91 -5.34
C TYR A 52 -8.22 -3.38 -5.51
N VAL A 53 -7.75 -2.64 -4.51
CA VAL A 53 -7.73 -1.17 -4.55
C VAL A 53 -6.76 -0.67 -5.60
N LEU A 54 -5.54 -1.20 -5.67
CA LEU A 54 -4.55 -0.77 -6.67
C LEU A 54 -5.02 -1.08 -8.10
N CYS A 55 -5.58 -2.27 -8.35
CA CYS A 55 -6.10 -2.62 -9.67
C CYS A 55 -7.28 -1.72 -10.09
N ARG A 56 -8.18 -1.37 -9.16
CA ARG A 56 -9.28 -0.44 -9.43
C ARG A 56 -8.77 0.97 -9.73
N ALA A 57 -7.79 1.44 -8.98
CA ALA A 57 -7.17 2.75 -9.21
C ALA A 57 -6.49 2.82 -10.59
N VAL A 58 -5.74 1.78 -10.99
CA VAL A 58 -5.10 1.71 -12.32
C VAL A 58 -6.15 1.58 -13.43
N GLY A 59 -7.21 0.80 -13.20
CA GLY A 59 -8.34 0.70 -14.13
C GLY A 59 -9.05 2.03 -14.37
N ASP A 60 -9.20 2.86 -13.33
CA ASP A 60 -9.73 4.22 -13.46
C ASP A 60 -8.77 5.16 -14.21
N VAL A 61 -7.46 5.03 -14.00
CA VAL A 61 -6.44 5.82 -14.74
C VAL A 61 -6.39 5.44 -16.23
N GLN A 62 -6.59 4.16 -16.56
CA GLN A 62 -6.71 3.72 -17.96
C GLN A 62 -8.05 4.13 -18.58
N SER A 63 -9.16 4.05 -17.83
CA SER A 63 -10.49 4.41 -18.34
C SER A 63 -10.69 5.91 -18.54
N SER A 64 -9.99 6.74 -17.77
CA SER A 64 -9.99 8.20 -17.91
C SER A 64 -9.09 8.71 -19.05
N ASN A 65 -8.14 7.90 -19.53
CA ASN A 65 -7.27 8.22 -20.67
C ASN A 65 -7.64 7.52 -21.98
N SER A 66 -8.57 6.58 -21.96
CA SER A 66 -9.11 5.93 -23.15
C SER A 66 -10.42 5.30 -22.75
N HIS A 67 -11.54 5.52 -23.45
CA HIS A 67 -12.70 4.65 -23.30
C HIS A 67 -12.31 3.20 -23.62
N PRO A 68 -12.42 2.22 -22.71
CA PRO A 68 -12.34 0.83 -23.10
C PRO A 68 -13.59 0.13 -22.56
N HIS A 69 -14.53 -0.14 -23.46
CA HIS A 69 -15.58 -1.10 -23.19
C HIS A 69 -14.96 -2.42 -22.69
N PHE A 70 -15.09 -2.70 -21.41
CA PHE A 70 -14.95 -4.06 -20.89
C PHE A 70 -16.34 -4.70 -20.88
N ARG A 71 -16.58 -5.62 -21.81
CA ARG A 71 -17.60 -6.64 -21.65
C ARG A 71 -16.98 -7.82 -20.91
N LEU A 72 -17.74 -8.31 -19.93
CA LEU A 72 -17.51 -9.56 -19.20
C LEU A 72 -17.39 -10.75 -20.15
#